data_AF-A0A7C2VSK3-F1
#
_entry.id   AF-A0A7C2VSK3-F1
#
_cell.length_a   1.000
_cell.length_b   1.000
_cell.length_c   1.000
_cell.angle_alpha   90.00
_cell.angle_beta   90.00
_cell.angle_gamma   90.00
#
_symmetry.space_group_name_H-M   'P 1'
#
loop_
_entity.id
_entity.type
_entity.pdbx_description
1 polymer ?
#
loop_
_entity_poly.entity_id
_entity_poly.type
_entity_poly.pdbx_seq_one_letter_code
_entity_poly.pdbx_strand_id
1 'polypeptide(L)'
;MIIMGVDPELKVTGYGVISFQNNTLKSLHYGGIRTDPDLPTPQRLKRIYDALSRVIREYRPDVLVVEELFFNRNVNTAFAVGMARGVTMLAAEMEGVPVDSYT
;
A
#
# COMPACT_ATOMS: atom_id res chain seq x y z
N MET A 1 -14.41 8.50 9.49
CA MET A 1 -13.05 8.47 8.93
C MET A 1 -12.82 7.12 8.27
N ILE A 2 -12.36 7.09 7.04
CA ILE A 2 -11.91 5.90 6.31
C ILE A 2 -10.39 5.92 6.28
N ILE A 3 -9.78 4.83 6.70
CA ILE A 3 -8.32 4.68 6.78
C ILE A 3 -7.94 3.50 5.90
N MET A 4 -6.89 3.67 5.09
CA MET A 4 -6.31 2.59 4.31
C MET A 4 -4.90 2.29 4.82
N GLY A 5 -4.67 1.08 5.32
CA GLY A 5 -3.33 0.58 5.66
C GLY A 5 -2.73 -0.21 4.50
N VAL A 6 -1.44 -0.04 4.23
CA VAL A 6 -0.70 -0.79 3.20
C VAL A 6 0.60 -1.35 3.75
N ASP A 7 0.82 -2.63 3.49
CA ASP A 7 2.08 -3.36 3.71
C ASP A 7 2.76 -3.61 2.34
N PRO A 8 3.75 -2.76 1.97
CA PRO A 8 4.32 -2.75 0.63
C PRO A 8 5.42 -3.80 0.44
N GLU A 9 5.06 -4.99 -0.03
CA GLU A 9 6.03 -5.96 -0.55
C GLU A 9 5.92 -6.11 -2.08
N LEU A 10 7.06 -6.22 -2.78
CA LEU A 10 7.06 -6.38 -4.24
C LEU A 10 6.37 -7.69 -4.68
N LYS A 11 6.46 -8.76 -3.88
CA LYS A 11 5.82 -10.06 -4.18
C LYS A 11 4.32 -10.01 -3.92
N VAL A 12 3.92 -9.56 -2.74
CA VAL A 12 2.52 -9.42 -2.33
C VAL A 12 2.34 -8.13 -1.54
N THR A 13 1.79 -7.10 -2.16
CA THR A 13 1.45 -5.86 -1.43
C THR A 13 0.10 -6.05 -0.72
N GLY A 14 0.13 -6.14 0.60
CA GLY A 14 -1.06 -6.24 1.44
C GLY A 14 -1.73 -4.89 1.62
N TYR A 15 -3.06 -4.86 1.69
CA TYR A 15 -3.79 -3.64 2.06
C TYR A 15 -5.07 -3.96 2.82
N GLY A 16 -5.51 -3.00 3.64
CA GLY A 16 -6.77 -3.03 4.36
C GLY A 16 -7.41 -1.66 4.38
N VAL A 17 -8.74 -1.61 4.30
CA VAL A 17 -9.55 -0.41 4.39
C VAL A 17 -10.53 -0.59 5.54
N ILE A 18 -10.50 0.35 6.47
CA ILE A 18 -11.35 0.35 7.67
C ILE A 18 -12.10 1.67 7.78
N SER A 19 -13.29 1.64 8.37
CA SER A 19 -14.00 2.83 8.80
C SER A 19 -13.97 2.93 10.32
N PHE A 20 -13.64 4.12 10.82
CA PHE A 20 -13.78 4.49 12.22
C PHE A 20 -14.87 5.55 12.36
N GLN A 21 -15.97 5.19 13.04
CA GLN A 21 -17.10 6.06 13.33
C GLN A 21 -17.71 5.67 14.68
N ASN A 22 -18.12 6.64 15.50
CA ASN A 22 -18.77 6.41 16.81
C ASN A 22 -18.01 5.42 17.70
N ASN A 23 -16.68 5.58 17.79
CA ASN A 23 -15.79 4.71 18.55
C ASN A 23 -15.85 3.21 18.15
N THR A 24 -16.33 2.93 16.93
CA THR A 24 -16.47 1.59 16.38
C THR A 24 -15.59 1.46 15.14
N LEU A 25 -14.78 0.40 15.11
CA LEU A 25 -13.99 0.00 13.96
C LEU A 25 -14.76 -1.04 13.13
N LYS A 26 -14.84 -0.81 11.83
CA LYS A 26 -15.43 -1.76 10.88
C LYS A 26 -14.50 -1.96 9.70
N SER A 27 -14.25 -3.22 9.34
CA SER A 27 -13.55 -3.57 8.11
C SER A 27 -14.46 -3.31 6.91
N LEU A 28 -13.95 -2.56 5.92
CA LEU A 28 -14.65 -2.29 4.66
C LEU A 28 -14.15 -3.21 3.55
N HIS A 29 -12.83 -3.39 3.46
CA HIS A 29 -12.18 -4.23 2.45
C HIS A 29 -10.77 -4.61 2.89
N TYR A 30 -10.23 -5.71 2.37
CA TYR A 30 -8.82 -6.04 2.48
C TYR A 30 -8.42 -6.96 1.33
N GLY A 31 -7.13 -6.99 1.01
CA GLY A 31 -6.63 -7.82 -0.08
C GLY A 31 -5.11 -7.86 -0.16
N GLY A 32 -4.64 -8.67 -1.10
CA GLY A 32 -3.21 -8.77 -1.43
C GLY A 32 -3.01 -8.67 -2.93
N ILE A 33 -2.24 -7.67 -3.36
CA ILE A 33 -1.88 -7.46 -4.76
C ILE A 33 -0.68 -8.37 -5.04
N ARG A 34 -0.93 -9.51 -5.68
CA ARG A 34 0.10 -10.47 -6.04
C ARG A 34 0.72 -10.10 -7.38
N THR A 35 2.04 -10.06 -7.43
CA THR A 35 2.77 -9.93 -8.70
C THR A 35 3.50 -11.23 -9.01
N ASP A 36 3.60 -11.52 -10.30
CA ASP A 36 4.33 -12.68 -10.80
C ASP A 36 5.84 -12.40 -10.70
N PRO A 37 6.62 -13.28 -10.04
CA PRO A 37 8.07 -13.09 -9.91
C PRO A 37 8.82 -13.14 -11.24
N ASP A 38 8.26 -13.74 -12.29
CA ASP A 38 8.90 -13.86 -13.61
C ASP A 38 8.78 -12.56 -14.42
N LEU A 39 7.97 -11.60 -13.96
CA LEU A 39 7.84 -10.30 -14.60
C LEU A 39 9.00 -9.35 -14.23
N PRO A 40 9.45 -8.51 -15.16
CA PRO A 40 10.37 -7.42 -14.86
C PRO A 40 9.82 -6.50 -13.76
N THR A 41 10.70 -6.06 -12.85
CA THR A 41 10.34 -5.18 -11.72
C THR A 41 9.46 -3.99 -12.10
N PRO A 42 9.71 -3.23 -13.20
CA PRO A 42 8.85 -2.12 -13.58
C PRO A 42 7.39 -2.53 -13.85
N GLN A 43 7.17 -3.71 -14.43
CA GLN A 43 5.82 -4.21 -14.69
C GLN A 43 5.12 -4.63 -13.40
N ARG A 44 5.87 -5.21 -12.45
CA ARG A 44 5.36 -5.56 -11.12
C ARG A 44 4.96 -4.32 -10.34
N LEU A 45 5.80 -3.29 -10.34
CA LEU A 45 5.54 -1.98 -9.74
C LEU A 45 4.31 -1.31 -10.37
N LYS A 46 4.17 -1.33 -11.70
CA LYS A 46 2.97 -0.82 -12.37
C LYS A 46 1.70 -1.55 -11.93
N ARG A 47 1.74 -2.88 -11.79
CA ARG A 47 0.58 -3.66 -11.29
C ARG A 47 0.18 -3.25 -9.88
N ILE A 48 1.16 -2.98 -9.01
CA ILE A 48 0.92 -2.48 -7.64
C ILE A 48 0.24 -1.11 -7.70
N TYR A 49 0.80 -0.17 -8.48
CA TYR A 49 0.22 1.15 -8.70
C TYR A 49 -1.24 1.07 -9.19
N ASP A 50 -1.48 0.38 -10.31
CA ASP A 50 -2.79 0.28 -10.95
C ASP A 50 -3.84 -0.35 -10.01
N ALA A 51 -3.43 -1.29 -9.16
CA ALA A 51 -4.32 -1.92 -8.18
C ALA A 51 -4.60 -1.01 -6.98
N LEU A 52 -3.57 -0.37 -6.39
CA LEU A 52 -3.75 0.56 -5.29
C LEU A 52 -4.61 1.76 -5.70
N SER A 53 -4.32 2.41 -6.83
CA SER A 53 -5.12 3.53 -7.34
C SER A 53 -6.58 3.15 -7.61
N ARG A 54 -6.88 1.89 -7.94
CA ARG A 54 -8.27 1.42 -8.04
C ARG A 54 -8.95 1.39 -6.67
N VAL A 55 -8.30 0.78 -5.67
CA VAL A 55 -8.82 0.70 -4.30
C VAL A 55 -8.99 2.10 -3.69
N ILE A 56 -8.00 2.97 -3.88
CA ILE A 56 -8.04 4.35 -3.38
C ILE A 56 -9.22 5.11 -3.99
N ARG A 57 -9.45 5.01 -5.31
CA ARG A 57 -10.60 5.66 -5.97
C ARG A 57 -11.95 5.10 -5.54
N GLU A 58 -12.01 3.80 -5.28
CA GLU A 58 -13.22 3.11 -4.85
C GLU A 58 -13.64 3.52 -3.44
N TYR A 59 -12.69 3.51 -2.49
CA TYR A 59 -12.99 3.74 -1.08
C TYR A 59 -12.78 5.17 -0.60
N ARG A 60 -12.04 5.99 -1.35
CA ARG A 60 -11.69 7.39 -1.01
C ARG A 60 -11.27 7.54 0.46
N PRO A 61 -10.19 6.87 0.87
CA PRO A 61 -9.71 6.97 2.25
C PRO A 61 -9.34 8.42 2.59
N ASP A 62 -9.61 8.82 3.84
CA ASP A 62 -9.20 10.13 4.36
C ASP A 62 -7.68 10.19 4.57
N VAL A 63 -7.05 9.03 4.81
CA VAL A 63 -5.60 8.87 4.97
C VAL A 63 -5.16 7.48 4.53
N LEU A 64 -3.99 7.41 3.89
CA LEU A 64 -3.27 6.17 3.64
C LEU A 64 -2.11 6.05 4.63
N VAL A 65 -2.00 4.89 5.25
CA VAL A 65 -1.00 4.58 6.25
C VAL A 65 -0.07 3.50 5.70
N VAL A 66 1.23 3.73 5.79
CA VAL A 66 2.25 2.77 5.37
C VAL A 66 3.24 2.51 6.50
N GLU A 67 3.61 1.24 6.73
CA GLU A 67 4.62 0.90 7.75
C GLU A 67 6.00 1.52 7.43
N GLU A 68 6.71 1.91 8.49
CA GLU A 68 8.14 2.22 8.40
C GLU A 68 8.96 0.95 8.16
N LEU A 69 10.00 1.08 7.32
CA LEU A 69 10.85 -0.06 6.99
C LEU A 69 11.83 -0.34 8.13
N PHE A 70 11.59 -1.42 8.86
CA PHE A 70 12.60 -2.00 9.76
C PHE A 70 13.60 -2.85 8.96
N PHE A 71 14.76 -2.26 8.70
CA PHE A 71 15.83 -2.93 7.97
C PHE A 71 16.43 -4.07 8.81
N ASN A 72 16.40 -5.30 8.28
CA ASN A 72 17.14 -6.44 8.81
C ASN A 72 17.94 -7.15 7.70
N ARG A 73 19.27 -7.22 7.89
CA ARG A 73 20.34 -7.99 7.21
C ARG A 73 20.45 -8.08 5.66
N ASN A 74 19.38 -7.97 4.85
CA ASN A 74 19.46 -8.21 3.38
C ASN A 74 19.09 -6.97 2.55
N VAL A 75 20.11 -6.35 1.95
CA VAL A 75 20.01 -5.11 1.15
C VAL A 75 19.11 -5.28 -0.08
N ASN A 76 19.12 -6.46 -0.73
CA ASN A 76 18.32 -6.68 -1.93
C ASN A 76 16.81 -6.68 -1.63
N THR A 77 16.41 -7.33 -0.54
CA THR A 77 15.01 -7.34 -0.10
C THR A 77 14.57 -5.94 0.32
N ALA A 78 15.42 -5.23 1.07
CA ALA A 78 15.17 -3.86 1.48
C ALA A 78 14.94 -2.92 0.28
N PHE A 79 15.73 -3.07 -0.79
CA PHE A 79 15.58 -2.27 -2.00
C PHE A 79 14.26 -2.59 -2.73
N ALA A 80 13.89 -3.86 -2.84
CA ALA A 80 12.62 -4.29 -3.45
C ALA A 80 11.39 -3.73 -2.71
N VAL A 81 11.41 -3.82 -1.38
CA VAL A 81 10.38 -3.25 -0.51
C VAL A 81 10.34 -1.72 -0.61
N GLY A 82 11.50 -1.05 -0.65
CA GLY A 82 11.61 0.39 -0.85
C GLY A 82 10.96 0.87 -2.16
N MET A 83 11.14 0.13 -3.26
CA MET A 83 10.45 0.43 -4.53
C MET A 83 8.93 0.28 -4.43
N ALA A 84 8.44 -0.79 -3.80
CA ALA A 84 6.99 -1.00 -3.59
C ALA A 84 6.38 0.10 -2.70
N ARG A 85 7.11 0.50 -1.64
CA ARG A 85 6.73 1.61 -0.77
C ARG A 85 6.66 2.94 -1.54
N GLY A 86 7.68 3.24 -2.36
CA GLY A 86 7.69 4.45 -3.19
C GLY A 86 6.48 4.52 -4.14
N VAL A 87 6.12 3.40 -4.78
CA VAL A 87 4.93 3.32 -5.63
C VAL A 87 3.63 3.48 -4.84
N THR A 88 3.57 2.93 -3.63
CA THR A 88 2.41 3.07 -2.75
C THR A 88 2.16 4.53 -2.40
N MET A 89 3.21 5.25 -2.01
CA MET A 89 3.13 6.69 -1.70
C MET A 89 2.72 7.50 -2.92
N LEU A 90 3.30 7.19 -4.09
CA LEU A 90 2.94 7.85 -5.35
C LEU A 90 1.47 7.61 -5.72
N ALA A 91 0.95 6.39 -5.50
CA ALA A 91 -0.45 6.07 -5.79
C ALA A 91 -1.42 6.88 -4.92
N ALA A 92 -1.10 7.10 -3.64
CA ALA A 92 -1.90 7.97 -2.77
C ALA A 92 -1.84 9.44 -3.19
N GLU A 93 -0.65 9.98 -3.44
CA GLU A 93 -0.47 11.38 -3.85
C GLU A 93 -1.21 11.70 -5.15
N MET A 94 -1.14 10.79 -6.14
CA MET A 94 -1.82 10.94 -7.43
C MET A 94 -3.35 10.99 -7.31
N GLU A 95 -3.90 10.44 -6.22
CA GLU A 95 -5.35 10.45 -5.93
C GLU A 95 -5.72 11.51 -4.87
N GLY A 96 -4.76 12.34 -4.44
CA GLY A 96 -4.97 13.41 -3.46
C GLY A 96 -5.21 12.93 -2.03
N VAL A 97 -4.73 11.73 -1.68
CA VAL A 97 -4.87 11.16 -0.34
C VAL A 97 -3.58 11.39 0.46
N PRO A 98 -3.64 12.00 1.66
CA PRO A 98 -2.47 12.20 2.50
C PRO A 98 -1.90 10.86 2.96
N VAL A 99 -0.57 10.80 3.05
CA VAL A 99 0.16 9.61 3.49
C VAL A 99 0.79 9.85 4.87
N ASP A 100 0.45 9.00 5.83
CA ASP A 100 1.11 8.92 7.12
C ASP A 100 1.93 7.62 7.23
N SER A 101 2.94 7.64 8.10
CA SER A 101 3.72 6.45 8.43
C SER A 101 3.85 6.27 9.93
N TYR A 102 3.73 5.02 10.38
CA TYR A 102 3.91 4.66 11.79
C TYR A 102 5.01 3.59 11.92
N THR A 103 5.70 3.67 13.05
CA THR A 103 6.76 2.78 13.53
C THR A 103 6.18 1.55 14.22
#